data_AF-A0A8J6J0R6-F1
#
_entry.id   AF-A0A8J6J0R6-F1
#
_cell.length_a   1.000
_cell.length_b   1.000
_cell.length_c   1.000
_cell.angle_alpha   90.00
_cell.angle_beta   90.00
_cell.angle_gamma   90.00
#
_symmetry.space_group_name_H-M   'P 1'
#
loop_
_entity.id
_entity.type
_entity.pdbx_description
1 polymer ?
#
loop_
_entity_poly.entity_id
_entity_poly.type
_entity_poly.pdbx_seq_one_letter_code
_entity_poly.pdbx_strand_id
1 'polypeptide(L)'
;MKENRRLPESELDIMLVVWNAGGGVSAPAILEGLERPLTASALHSYLKRLEEKGFLACEKTGKVNSYRPLVSRREYERREGMSVLSKLYAGSLKRFAAALYDGGALSPGDVEELKDYLDHLKEE
;
A
#
# COMPACT_ATOMS: atom_id res chain seq x y z
N MET A 1 17.58 -15.58 0.07
CA MET A 1 17.79 -14.12 0.23
C MET A 1 16.49 -13.53 0.72
N LYS A 2 16.48 -12.85 1.89
CA LYS A 2 15.25 -12.26 2.45
C LYS A 2 14.90 -11.01 1.64
N GLU A 3 14.15 -11.17 0.57
CA GLU A 3 13.69 -10.02 -0.22
C GLU A 3 12.78 -9.14 0.64
N ASN A 4 13.24 -7.91 0.83
CA ASN A 4 12.52 -6.88 1.55
C ASN A 4 11.29 -6.48 0.71
N ARG A 5 10.16 -7.18 0.87
CA ARG A 5 8.89 -6.93 0.15
C ARG A 5 8.15 -5.67 0.63
N ARG A 6 8.84 -4.74 1.28
CA ARG A 6 8.33 -3.42 1.63
C ARG A 6 8.60 -2.49 0.46
N LEU A 7 7.59 -1.73 0.07
CA LEU A 7 7.73 -0.75 -0.99
C LEU A 7 8.23 0.55 -0.35
N PRO A 8 9.29 1.17 -0.89
CA PRO A 8 9.58 2.57 -0.61
C PRO A 8 8.35 3.43 -0.92
N GLU A 9 8.21 4.55 -0.22
CA GLU A 9 7.08 5.49 -0.38
C GLU A 9 6.78 5.80 -1.85
N SER A 10 7.81 6.13 -2.62
CA SER A 10 7.69 6.41 -4.05
C SER A 10 7.11 5.27 -4.90
N GLU A 11 7.37 4.00 -4.53
CA GLU A 11 6.80 2.83 -5.19
C GLU A 11 5.40 2.49 -4.66
N LEU A 12 5.15 2.77 -3.38
CA LEU A 12 3.84 2.60 -2.76
C LEU A 12 2.81 3.55 -3.38
N ASP A 13 3.16 4.82 -3.61
CA ASP A 13 2.26 5.78 -4.28
C ASP A 13 1.75 5.25 -5.62
N ILE A 14 2.65 4.68 -6.42
CA ILE A 14 2.32 4.10 -7.72
C ILE A 14 1.38 2.90 -7.54
N MET A 15 1.66 2.01 -6.58
CA MET A 15 0.79 0.88 -6.31
C MET A 15 -0.58 1.30 -5.78
N LEU A 16 -0.68 2.37 -4.99
CA LEU A 16 -1.96 2.93 -4.53
C LEU A 16 -2.81 3.39 -5.73
N VAL A 17 -2.22 4.09 -6.70
CA VAL A 17 -2.92 4.48 -7.94
C VAL A 17 -3.40 3.25 -8.71
N VAL A 18 -2.52 2.24 -8.87
CA VAL A 18 -2.88 1.00 -9.59
C VAL A 18 -3.98 0.22 -8.88
N TRP A 19 -3.92 0.08 -7.55
CA TRP A 19 -4.95 -0.62 -6.78
C TRP A 19 -6.30 0.11 -6.81
N ASN A 20 -6.29 1.44 -6.73
CA ASN A 20 -7.51 2.23 -6.76
C ASN A 20 -8.23 2.17 -8.12
N ALA A 21 -7.51 1.91 -9.20
CA ALA A 21 -8.09 1.74 -10.53
C ALA A 21 -8.80 0.39 -10.73
N GLY A 22 -8.53 -0.62 -9.89
CA GLY A 22 -9.23 -1.92 -9.92
C GLY A 22 -8.97 -2.81 -11.15
N GLY A 23 -8.00 -2.46 -12.01
CA GLY A 23 -7.73 -3.16 -13.26
C GLY A 23 -6.38 -2.81 -13.88
N GLY A 24 -6.21 -3.09 -15.18
CA GLY A 24 -5.01 -2.69 -15.93
C GLY A 24 -5.00 -1.18 -16.18
N VAL A 25 -3.93 -0.50 -15.74
CA VAL A 25 -3.79 0.97 -15.80
C VAL A 25 -2.65 1.37 -16.73
N SER A 26 -2.89 2.31 -17.64
CA SER A 26 -1.85 2.79 -18.54
C SER A 26 -0.80 3.63 -17.80
N ALA A 27 0.45 3.61 -18.26
CA ALA A 27 1.51 4.45 -17.69
C ALA A 27 1.13 5.95 -17.60
N PRO A 28 0.50 6.57 -18.63
CA PRO A 28 0.02 7.95 -18.53
C PRO A 28 -1.03 8.15 -17.43
N ALA A 29 -2.01 7.25 -17.29
CA ALA A 29 -3.04 7.35 -16.26
C ALA A 29 -2.44 7.18 -14.85
N ILE A 30 -1.43 6.33 -14.69
CA ILE A 30 -0.68 6.23 -13.43
C ILE A 30 -0.01 7.57 -13.11
N LEU A 31 0.60 8.21 -14.10
CA LEU A 31 1.29 9.49 -13.91
C LEU A 31 0.31 10.61 -13.50
N GLU A 32 -0.88 10.65 -14.11
CA GLU A 32 -1.94 11.61 -13.79
C GLU A 32 -2.54 11.40 -12.39
N GLY A 33 -2.58 10.15 -11.91
CA GLY A 33 -3.11 9.82 -10.59
C GLY A 33 -2.16 10.09 -9.41
N LEU A 34 -0.90 10.47 -9.68
CA LEU A 34 0.07 10.78 -8.63
C LEU A 34 -0.09 12.22 -8.14
N GLU A 35 -0.14 12.40 -6.81
CA GLU A 35 -0.20 13.75 -6.20
C GLU A 35 1.13 14.51 -6.26
N ARG A 36 2.21 13.82 -6.63
CA ARG A 36 3.56 14.39 -6.73
C ARG A 36 4.05 14.46 -8.17
N PRO A 37 4.82 15.49 -8.54
CA PRO A 37 5.39 15.58 -9.87
C PRO A 37 6.41 14.46 -10.10
N LEU A 38 6.24 13.74 -11.20
CA LEU A 38 7.14 12.69 -11.63
C LEU A 38 7.36 12.78 -13.14
N THR A 39 8.57 12.51 -13.62
CA THR A 39 8.82 12.44 -15.07
C THR A 39 8.44 11.07 -15.61
N ALA A 40 8.06 11.00 -16.89
CA ALA A 40 7.75 9.72 -17.53
C ALA A 40 8.91 8.71 -17.47
N SER A 41 10.16 9.19 -17.57
CA SER A 41 11.37 8.36 -17.45
C SER A 41 11.54 7.79 -16.03
N ALA A 42 11.31 8.62 -15.00
CA ALA A 42 11.35 8.17 -13.63
C ALA A 42 10.23 7.15 -13.34
N LEU A 43 9.01 7.42 -13.80
CA LEU A 43 7.89 6.48 -13.70
C LEU A 43 8.22 5.14 -14.34
N HIS A 44 8.79 5.13 -15.55
CA HIS A 44 9.19 3.90 -16.23
C HIS A 44 10.20 3.09 -15.39
N SER A 45 11.14 3.77 -14.74
CA SER A 45 12.11 3.12 -13.85
C SER A 45 11.46 2.50 -12.61
N TYR A 46 10.45 3.16 -12.01
CA TYR A 46 9.68 2.60 -10.90
C TYR A 46 8.83 1.40 -11.33
N LEU A 47 8.11 1.51 -12.46
CA LEU A 47 7.27 0.44 -12.99
C LEU A 47 8.09 -0.81 -13.31
N LYS A 48 9.27 -0.64 -13.90
CA LYS A 48 10.21 -1.73 -14.15
C LYS A 48 10.65 -2.41 -12.84
N ARG A 49 11.00 -1.64 -11.81
CA ARG A 49 11.36 -2.22 -10.49
C ARG A 49 10.19 -2.96 -9.84
N LEU A 50 8.97 -2.43 -9.95
CA LEU A 50 7.77 -3.07 -9.41
C LEU A 50 7.45 -4.38 -10.16
N GLU A 51 7.67 -4.41 -11.47
CA GLU A 51 7.57 -5.62 -12.30
C GLU A 51 8.65 -6.65 -11.90
N GLU A 52 9.92 -6.25 -11.79
CA GLU A 52 11.03 -7.10 -11.34
C GLU A 52 10.79 -7.69 -9.94
N LYS A 53 10.18 -6.91 -9.03
CA LYS A 53 9.79 -7.36 -7.69
C LYS A 53 8.51 -8.21 -7.67
N GLY A 54 7.83 -8.39 -8.80
CA GLY A 54 6.62 -9.19 -8.92
C GLY A 54 5.36 -8.55 -8.35
N PHE A 55 5.32 -7.22 -8.23
CA PHE A 55 4.12 -6.49 -7.82
C PHE A 55 3.19 -6.16 -8.98
N LEU A 56 3.74 -6.02 -10.19
CA LEU A 56 3.00 -5.60 -11.39
C LEU A 56 3.25 -6.55 -12.58
N ALA A 57 2.16 -6.88 -13.26
CA ALA A 57 2.03 -7.32 -14.65
C ALA A 57 2.19 -6.17 -15.66
N CYS A 58 3.16 -6.18 -16.58
CA CYS A 58 3.10 -5.31 -17.76
C CYS A 58 2.40 -6.02 -18.92
N GLU A 59 1.35 -5.40 -19.48
CA GLU A 59 0.62 -5.87 -20.66
C GLU A 59 0.68 -4.81 -21.76
N LYS A 60 1.21 -5.21 -22.93
CA LYS A 60 1.26 -4.31 -24.10
C LYS A 60 -0.12 -4.24 -24.73
N THR A 61 -0.81 -3.12 -24.53
CA THR A 61 -2.09 -2.82 -25.17
C THR A 61 -1.84 -1.81 -26.30
N GLY A 62 -1.55 -2.30 -27.50
CA GLY A 62 -1.21 -1.46 -28.65
C GLY A 62 0.10 -0.70 -28.47
N LYS A 63 0.06 0.63 -28.50
CA LYS A 63 1.24 1.50 -28.33
C LYS A 63 1.55 1.87 -26.88
N VAL A 64 0.66 1.54 -25.93
CA VAL A 64 0.77 1.97 -24.53
C VAL A 64 0.85 0.73 -23.64
N ASN A 65 1.80 0.74 -22.71
CA ASN A 65 1.89 -0.29 -21.68
C ASN A 65 0.80 -0.07 -20.63
N SER A 66 0.08 -1.14 -20.31
CA SER A 66 -0.86 -1.23 -19.21
C SER A 66 -0.26 -2.07 -18.09
N TYR A 67 -0.55 -1.71 -16.85
CA TYR A 67 0.00 -2.34 -15.66
C TYR A 67 -1.12 -2.84 -14.76
N ARG A 68 -1.07 -4.12 -14.39
CA ARG A 68 -2.04 -4.71 -13.46
C ARG A 68 -1.35 -5.23 -12.18
N PRO A 69 -1.99 -5.13 -11.02
CA PRO A 69 -1.41 -5.65 -9.79
C PRO A 69 -1.38 -7.18 -9.79
N LEU A 70 -0.25 -7.74 -9.36
CA LEU A 70 -0.09 -9.18 -9.08
C LEU A 70 -0.29 -9.50 -7.59
N VAL A 71 -0.09 -8.50 -6.73
CA VAL A 71 -0.35 -8.58 -5.29
C VAL A 71 -1.56 -7.71 -4.97
N SER A 72 -2.52 -8.26 -4.22
CA SER A 72 -3.69 -7.49 -3.81
C SER A 72 -3.32 -6.45 -2.75
N ARG A 73 -4.04 -5.31 -2.73
CA ARG A 73 -3.89 -4.28 -1.71
C ARG A 73 -4.04 -4.85 -0.30
N ARG A 74 -5.09 -5.66 -0.08
CA ARG A 74 -5.37 -6.31 1.21
C ARG A 74 -4.24 -7.23 1.67
N GLU A 75 -3.68 -8.04 0.77
CA GLU A 75 -2.56 -8.92 1.12
C GLU A 75 -1.32 -8.11 1.51
N TYR A 76 -1.04 -7.04 0.77
CA TYR A 76 0.06 -6.14 1.05
C TYR A 76 -0.10 -5.44 2.40
N GLU A 77 -1.25 -4.80 2.65
CA GLU A 77 -1.57 -4.10 3.90
C GLU A 77 -1.48 -5.04 5.10
N ARG A 78 -2.01 -6.26 5.00
CA ARG A 78 -1.91 -7.27 6.07
C ARG A 78 -0.44 -7.60 6.38
N ARG A 79 0.37 -7.87 5.36
CA ARG A 79 1.78 -8.21 5.53
C ARG A 79 2.58 -7.04 6.10
N GLU A 80 2.37 -5.86 5.55
CA GLU A 80 3.10 -4.65 5.95
C GLU A 80 2.69 -4.20 7.36
N GLY A 81 1.40 -4.22 7.68
CA GLY A 81 0.89 -3.94 9.02
C GLY A 81 1.50 -4.86 10.08
N MET A 82 1.58 -6.16 9.82
CA MET A 82 2.25 -7.12 10.71
C MET A 82 3.74 -6.83 10.86
N SER A 83 4.43 -6.45 9.78
CA SER A 83 5.84 -6.07 9.80
C SER A 83 6.08 -4.80 10.63
N VAL A 84 5.27 -3.76 10.44
CA VAL A 84 5.33 -2.51 11.21
C VAL A 84 5.06 -2.77 12.68
N LEU A 85 3.98 -3.49 12.99
CA LEU A 85 3.60 -3.82 14.36
C LEU A 85 4.71 -4.60 15.09
N SER A 86 5.26 -5.62 14.44
CA SER A 86 6.34 -6.43 15.00
C SER A 86 7.64 -5.64 15.21
N LYS A 87 8.07 -4.87 14.20
CA LYS A 87 9.39 -4.20 14.22
C LYS A 87 9.44 -2.93 15.06
N LEU A 88 8.39 -2.10 15.01
CA LEU A 88 8.38 -0.78 15.67
C LEU A 88 7.65 -0.79 17.01
N TYR A 89 6.63 -1.64 17.15
CA TYR A 89 5.75 -1.66 18.33
C TYR A 89 5.86 -2.95 19.14
N ALA A 90 6.87 -3.78 18.86
CA ALA A 90 7.14 -5.06 19.53
C ALA A 90 5.92 -5.99 19.56
N GLY A 91 5.10 -5.97 18.50
CA GLY A 91 3.88 -6.78 18.39
C GLY A 91 2.69 -6.27 19.20
N SER A 92 2.80 -5.13 19.89
CA SER A 92 1.75 -4.63 20.77
C SER A 92 0.81 -3.66 20.05
N LEU A 93 -0.42 -4.11 19.79
CA LEU A 93 -1.49 -3.25 19.25
C LEU A 93 -1.79 -2.05 20.18
N LYS A 94 -1.73 -2.26 21.49
CA LYS A 94 -1.91 -1.19 22.48
C LYS A 94 -0.87 -0.06 22.30
N ARG A 95 0.41 -0.42 22.11
CA ARG A 95 1.46 0.59 21.90
C ARG A 95 1.28 1.35 20.59
N PHE A 96 0.80 0.66 19.56
CA PHE A 96 0.48 1.29 18.28
C PHE A 96 -0.68 2.28 18.42
N ALA A 97 -1.79 1.86 19.04
CA ALA A 97 -2.95 2.72 19.27
C ALA A 97 -2.62 3.94 20.14
N ALA A 98 -1.83 3.76 21.21
CA ALA A 98 -1.37 4.87 22.05
C ALA A 98 -0.55 5.90 21.25
N ALA A 99 0.37 5.44 20.39
CA ALA A 99 1.17 6.34 19.55
C ALA A 99 0.32 7.16 18.56
N LEU A 100 -0.76 6.56 18.02
CA LEU A 100 -1.69 7.28 17.13
C LEU A 100 -2.54 8.30 17.89
N TYR A 101 -3.02 7.96 19.09
CA TYR A 101 -3.77 8.86 19.95
C TYR A 101 -2.93 10.05 20.41
N ASP A 102 -1.73 9.80 20.92
CA ASP A 102 -0.79 10.86 21.36
C ASP A 102 -0.37 11.77 20.20
N GLY A 103 -0.30 11.22 18.99
CA GLY A 103 -0.02 11.97 17.77
C GLY A 103 -1.22 12.73 17.18
N GLY A 104 -2.40 12.66 17.80
CA GLY A 104 -3.64 13.29 17.32
C GLY A 104 -4.23 12.67 16.05
N ALA A 105 -3.75 11.49 15.65
CA ALA A 105 -4.22 10.76 14.46
C ALA A 105 -5.39 9.81 14.77
N LEU A 106 -5.73 9.62 16.05
CA LEU A 106 -6.86 8.81 16.52
C LEU A 106 -7.83 9.69 17.29
N SER A 107 -9.03 9.88 16.74
CA SER A 107 -10.10 10.63 17.41
C SER A 107 -10.87 9.75 18.41
N PRO A 108 -11.65 10.33 19.34
CA PRO A 108 -12.53 9.56 20.20
C PRO A 108 -13.54 8.69 19.44
N GLY A 109 -13.98 9.12 18.25
CA GLY A 109 -14.86 8.33 17.39
C GLY A 109 -14.17 7.09 16.84
N ASP A 110 -12.91 7.22 16.38
CA ASP A 110 -12.11 6.10 15.89
C ASP A 110 -11.83 5.07 17.01
N VAL A 111 -11.67 5.54 18.25
CA VAL A 111 -11.51 4.68 19.43
C VAL A 111 -12.77 3.86 19.69
N GLU A 112 -13.96 4.46 19.57
CA GLU A 112 -15.22 3.75 19.79
C GLU A 112 -15.48 2.74 18.66
N GLU A 113 -15.27 3.12 17.40
CA GLU A 113 -15.39 2.18 16.27
C GLU A 113 -14.44 0.98 16.42
N LEU A 114 -13.20 1.23 16.85
CA LEU A 114 -12.24 0.17 17.11
C LEU A 114 -12.69 -0.72 18.30
N LYS A 115 -13.27 -0.14 19.33
CA LYS A 115 -13.79 -0.89 20.49
C LYS A 115 -14.94 -1.81 20.06
N ASP A 116 -15.92 -1.30 19.32
CA ASP A 116 -17.04 -2.08 18.81
C ASP A 116 -16.55 -3.24 17.93
N TYR A 117 -15.59 -2.98 17.04
CA TYR A 117 -14.97 -4.02 16.23
C TYR A 117 -14.26 -5.09 17.07
N LEU A 118 -13.50 -4.69 18.10
CA LEU A 118 -12.81 -5.63 18.99
C LEU A 118 -13.77 -6.45 19.85
N ASP A 119 -14.91 -5.89 20.23
CA ASP A 119 -15.93 -6.61 20.98
C ASP A 119 -16.64 -7.64 20.10
N HIS A 120 -16.97 -7.29 18.84
CA HIS A 120 -17.45 -8.27 17.85
C HIS A 120 -16.47 -9.44 17.62
N LEU A 121 -15.17 -9.17 17.54
CA LEU A 121 -14.16 -10.23 17.38
C LEU A 121 -14.01 -11.17 18.58
N LYS A 122 -14.53 -10.81 19.77
CA LYS A 122 -14.52 -11.69 20.95
C LYS A 122 -15.73 -12.63 20.98
N GLU A 123 -16.79 -12.29 20.25
CA GLU A 123 -18.03 -13.06 20.19
C GLU A 123 -17.97 -14.18 19.12
N GLU A 124 -17.03 -14.08 18.17
CA GLU A 124 -16.65 -15.14 17.22
C GLU A 124 -15.60 -16.11 17.80
#